data_AF-A0A430RKE6-F1
#
_entry.id   AF-A0A430RKE6-F1
#
_cell.length_a   1.000
_cell.length_b   1.000
_cell.length_c   1.000
_cell.angle_alpha   90.00
_cell.angle_beta   90.00
_cell.angle_gamma   90.00
#
_symmetry.space_group_name_H-M   'P 1'
#
loop_
_entity.id
_entity.type
_entity.pdbx_description
1 polymer ?
#
loop_
_entity_poly.entity_id
_entity_poly.type
_entity_poly.pdbx_seq_one_letter_code
_entity_poly.pdbx_strand_id
1 'polypeptide(L)' 'SCTGYSRSDFIVSANGPVYLETNTLPGLTAASLYPKALKAQGIGFADFLGGQIELGRRRARR' A
#
# COMPACT_ATOMS: atom_id res chain seq x y z
N SER A 1 -14.69 -1.74 -1.64
CA SER A 1 -13.33 -2.30 -1.49
C SER A 1 -12.32 -1.39 -2.18
N CYS A 2 -11.07 -1.37 -1.70
CA CYS A 2 -9.98 -0.60 -2.32
C CYS A 2 -9.34 -1.40 -3.48
N THR A 3 -8.74 -0.71 -4.45
CA THR A 3 -8.02 -1.33 -5.58
C THR A 3 -6.65 -0.68 -5.75
N GLY A 4 -5.65 -1.45 -6.19
CA GLY A 4 -4.28 -0.97 -6.35
C GLY A 4 -3.50 -1.14 -5.06
N TYR A 5 -3.46 -0.10 -4.22
CA TYR A 5 -2.75 -0.10 -2.95
C TYR A 5 -3.44 0.77 -1.90
N SER A 6 -3.21 0.46 -0.63
CA SER A 6 -3.63 1.25 0.52
C SER A 6 -2.73 0.92 1.72
N ARG A 7 -2.63 1.82 2.68
CA ARG A 7 -2.03 1.56 4.00
C ARG A 7 -3.14 1.55 5.04
N SER A 8 -3.21 0.51 5.87
CA SER A 8 -4.16 0.46 6.98
C SER A 8 -3.40 0.53 8.29
N ASP A 9 -3.82 1.46 9.14
CA ASP A 9 -3.14 1.79 10.40
C ASP A 9 -3.93 1.21 11.57
N PHE A 10 -3.20 0.64 12.54
CA PHE A 10 -3.77 -0.06 13.69
C PHE A 10 -3.02 0.32 14.97
N ILE A 11 -3.73 0.32 16.11
CA ILE A 11 -3.13 0.29 17.45
C ILE A 11 -3.27 -1.13 17.99
N VAL A 12 -2.15 -1.77 18.36
CA VAL A 12 -2.19 -3.09 18.98
C VAL A 12 -2.42 -2.92 20.49
N SER A 13 -3.56 -3.42 20.99
CA SER A 13 -3.93 -3.40 22.42
C SER A 13 -3.91 -4.81 23.02
N ALA A 14 -4.07 -4.92 24.34
CA ALA A 14 -4.21 -6.20 25.03
C ALA A 14 -5.41 -7.04 24.53
N ASN A 15 -6.45 -6.37 24.01
CA ASN A 15 -7.66 -7.02 23.47
C ASN A 15 -7.56 -7.26 21.95
N GLY A 16 -6.40 -7.02 21.35
CA GLY A 16 -6.17 -7.16 19.91
C GLY A 16 -5.99 -5.83 19.17
N PRO A 17 -5.84 -5.88 17.82
CA PRO A 17 -5.63 -4.70 17.00
C PRO A 17 -6.90 -3.87 16.85
N VAL A 18 -6.79 -2.57 17.14
CA VAL A 18 -7.82 -1.56 16.91
C VAL A 18 -7.51 -0.88 15.59
N TYR A 19 -8.41 -1.02 14.62
CA TYR A 19 -8.32 -0.33 13.34
C TYR A 19 -8.51 1.19 13.51
N LEU A 20 -7.66 1.98 12.87
CA LEU A 20 -7.77 3.44 12.86
C LEU A 20 -8.29 3.94 11.52
N GLU A 21 -7.52 3.69 10.45
CA GLU A 21 -7.82 4.22 9.13
C GLU A 21 -7.30 3.32 8.02
N THR A 22 -7.82 3.57 6.82
CA THR A 22 -7.27 3.07 5.56
C THR A 22 -6.97 4.27 4.70
N ASN A 23 -5.69 4.54 4.52
CA ASN A 23 -5.19 5.55 3.61
C ASN A 23 -5.10 4.96 2.19
N THR A 24 -5.92 5.46 1.27
CA THR A 24 -5.99 5.01 -0.12
C THR A 24 -4.99 5.70 -1.05
N LEU A 25 -4.21 6.66 -0.53
CA LEU A 25 -3.14 7.34 -1.24
C LEU A 25 -1.94 7.60 -0.29
N PRO A 26 -1.29 6.53 0.21
CA PRO A 26 -0.17 6.69 1.13
C PRO A 26 1.03 7.34 0.44
N GLY A 27 1.87 8.02 1.22
CA GLY A 27 3.10 8.62 0.72
C GLY A 27 4.03 7.60 0.04
N LEU A 28 4.63 8.00 -1.08
CA LEU A 28 5.49 7.16 -1.92
C LEU A 28 6.94 7.65 -2.03
N THR A 29 7.34 8.62 -1.20
CA THR A 29 8.76 9.03 -1.13
C THR A 29 9.59 7.98 -0.39
N ALA A 30 10.92 7.97 -0.59
CA ALA A 30 11.81 7.00 0.08
C ALA A 30 11.71 7.00 1.62
N ALA A 31 11.34 8.15 2.21
CA ALA A 31 11.13 8.28 3.65
C ALA A 31 9.77 7.74 4.15
N SER A 32 8.80 7.54 3.24
CA SER A 32 7.45 7.10 3.56
C SER A 32 7.41 5.64 4.03
N LEU A 33 6.39 5.31 4.83
CA LEU A 33 6.23 3.95 5.38
C LEU A 33 5.99 2.89 4.30
N TYR A 34 5.23 3.23 3.26
CA TYR A 34 4.84 2.26 2.24
C TYR A 34 6.05 1.77 1.42
N PRO A 35 6.93 2.64 0.87
CA PRO A 35 8.17 2.18 0.22
C PRO A 35 9.14 1.45 1.16
N LYS A 36 9.20 1.83 2.45
CA LYS A 36 9.99 1.10 3.45
C LYS A 36 9.47 -0.32 3.65
N ALA A 37 8.14 -0.51 3.70
CA ALA A 37 7.51 -1.83 3.82
C ALA A 37 7.77 -2.70 2.57
N LEU A 38 7.67 -2.13 1.36
CA LEU A 38 8.02 -2.82 0.12
C LEU A 38 9.46 -3.32 0.14
N LYS A 39 10.41 -2.45 0.50
CA LYS A 39 11.83 -2.80 0.63
C LYS A 39 12.06 -3.91 1.65
N ALA A 40 11.38 -3.87 2.79
CA ALA A 40 11.47 -4.90 3.82
C ALA A 40 10.96 -6.28 3.33
N GLN A 41 10.07 -6.30 2.34
CA GLN A 41 9.59 -7.52 1.68
C GLN A 41 10.42 -7.90 0.43
N GLY A 42 11.52 -7.19 0.15
CA GLY A 42 12.34 -7.44 -1.04
C GLY A 42 11.70 -7.02 -2.36
N ILE A 43 10.64 -6.20 -2.32
CA ILE A 43 9.94 -5.71 -3.52
C ILE A 43 10.60 -4.42 -4.01
N GLY A 44 11.06 -4.42 -5.26
CA GLY A 44 11.59 -3.24 -5.93
C GLY A 44 10.51 -2.17 -6.12
N PHE A 45 10.83 -0.91 -5.83
CA PHE A 45 9.86 0.19 -5.95
C PHE A 45 9.38 0.39 -7.41
N ALA A 46 10.28 0.26 -8.39
CA ALA A 46 9.93 0.31 -9.81
C ALA A 46 8.99 -0.83 -10.21
N ASP A 47 9.27 -2.05 -9.74
CA ASP A 47 8.43 -3.23 -10.01
C ASP A 47 7.03 -3.07 -9.42
N PHE A 48 6.94 -2.53 -8.20
CA PHE A 48 5.67 -2.19 -7.57
C PHE A 48 4.87 -1.20 -8.43
N LEU A 49 5.49 -0.08 -8.85
CA LEU A 49 4.81 0.91 -9.69
C LEU A 49 4.38 0.33 -11.04
N GLY A 50 5.21 -0.51 -11.67
CA GLY A 50 4.86 -1.24 -12.88
C GLY A 50 3.60 -2.09 -12.68
N GLY A 51 3.51 -2.81 -11.57
CA GLY A 51 2.31 -3.58 -11.21
C GLY A 51 1.07 -2.70 -11.00
N GLN A 52 1.21 -1.53 -10.37
CA GLN A 52 0.09 -0.59 -10.18
C GLN A 52 -0.42 0.00 -11.50
N ILE A 53 0.49 0.33 -12.42
CA ILE A 53 0.13 0.80 -13.77
C ILE A 53 -0.65 -0.28 -14.52
N GLU A 54 -0.21 -1.54 -14.48
CA GLU A 54 -0.91 -2.63 -15.15
C GLU A 54 -2.29 -2.94 -14.52
N LEU A 55 -2.42 -2.82 -13.20
CA LEU A 55 -3.73 -2.85 -12.55
C LEU A 55 -4.65 -1.73 -13.06
N GLY A 56 -4.13 -0.51 -13.19
CA GLY A 56 -4.86 0.63 -13.75
C GLY A 56 -5.30 0.40 -15.19
N ARG A 57 -4.39 -0.09 -16.06
CA ARG A 57 -4.69 -0.41 -17.47
C ARG A 57 -5.80 -1.46 -17.59
N ARG A 58 -5.74 -2.52 -16.80
CA ARG A 58 -6.77 -3.57 -16.79
C ARG A 58 -8.14 -3.06 -16.37
N ARG A 59 -8.18 -2.13 -15.41
CA ARG A 59 -9.43 -1.51 -14.96
C ARG A 59 -10.02 -0.57 -16.00
N ALA A 60 -9.19 0.22 -16.68
CA ALA A 60 -9.66 1.17 -17.70
C ALA A 60 -10.19 0.48 -18.97
N ARG A 61 -9.85 -0.80 -19.19
CA ARG A 61 -10.32 -1.61 -20.32
C ARG A 61 -11.63 -2.38 -20.03
N ARG A 62 -12.15 -2.29 -18.80
CA ARG A 62 -13.47 -2.82 -18.42
C ARG A 62 -14.51 -1.73 -18.57
#